data_AF-A0AA37VG20-F1
#
_entry.id   AF-A0AA37VG20-F1
#
_cell.length_a   1.000
_cell.length_b   1.000
_cell.length_c   1.000
_cell.angle_alpha   90.00
_cell.angle_beta   90.00
_cell.angle_gamma   90.00
#
_symmetry.space_group_name_H-M   'P 1'
#
loop_
_entity.id
_entity.type
_entity.pdbx_description
1 polymer ?
#
loop_
_entity_poly.entity_id
_entity_poly.type
_entity_poly.pdbx_seq_one_letter_code
_entity_poly.pdbx_strand_id
1 'polypeptide(L)'
;MGHDDPLHRRQIRAALIARHGWRVTSRVDGSVDVDVPPDVPSANAFADAVRSAVGALGYSPTVVIGASGRMVRVQTAETLQQAGRGAHGSLGSQRACDRHTIRADRRTAPTVRQGGVRPSPSRSLGASDGGVPSWLDVLEPLSVPYRSHLSQGSDLLTWHLEAQFRAFHVTADWQARWEHAAAAAADTWNKRPLLAGTDSGCPYSCGEVELVARFRTAGYTAYWISEWSGFPHVPSWQPFCIKRSELRERLPNVWEHDRALRSRFPDLDLGPSGGHPDVVAWRPGATEFRFVEYKGPGDSIRPKQAAWATALLRIAEDDASYAVVIGRVRQ
;
A
#
# COMPACT_ATOMS: atom_id res chain seq x y z
N MET A 1 8.18 -12.69 8.67
CA MET A 1 8.32 -13.47 7.43
C MET A 1 7.08 -13.19 6.59
N GLY A 2 7.10 -12.72 5.35
CA GLY A 2 8.10 -12.04 4.53
C GLY A 2 7.32 -11.12 3.58
N HIS A 3 7.85 -9.93 3.27
CA HIS A 3 7.38 -9.16 2.13
C HIS A 3 7.46 -10.05 0.89
N ASP A 4 6.45 -10.02 0.03
CA ASP A 4 6.38 -10.82 -1.18
C ASP A 4 7.66 -10.62 -2.00
N ASP A 5 8.59 -11.57 -1.88
CA ASP A 5 9.82 -11.55 -2.63
C ASP A 5 9.39 -11.73 -4.10
N PRO A 6 9.70 -10.79 -5.00
CA PRO A 6 9.34 -10.85 -6.40
C PRO A 6 9.67 -12.18 -7.03
N LEU A 7 8.83 -12.59 -7.99
CA LEU A 7 8.87 -13.94 -8.58
C LEU A 7 10.29 -14.37 -9.01
N HIS A 8 11.04 -13.49 -9.67
CA HIS A 8 12.40 -13.78 -10.10
C HIS A 8 13.38 -14.00 -8.93
N ARG A 9 13.26 -13.23 -7.83
CA ARG A 9 14.08 -13.43 -6.63
C ARG A 9 13.77 -14.74 -5.94
N ARG A 10 12.48 -15.10 -5.87
CA ARG A 10 12.06 -16.43 -5.38
C ARG A 10 12.62 -17.55 -6.22
N GLN A 11 12.59 -17.41 -7.55
CA GLN A 11 13.13 -18.41 -8.47
C GLN A 11 14.64 -18.57 -8.31
N ILE A 12 15.41 -17.47 -8.29
CA ILE A 12 16.86 -17.50 -8.06
C ILE A 12 17.17 -18.12 -6.70
N ARG A 13 16.56 -17.61 -5.61
CA ARG A 13 16.79 -18.12 -4.25
C ARG A 13 16.44 -19.60 -4.13
N ALA A 14 15.27 -20.02 -4.60
CA ALA A 14 14.84 -21.41 -4.53
C ALA A 14 15.77 -22.33 -5.33
N ALA A 15 16.19 -21.92 -6.54
CA ALA A 15 17.10 -22.71 -7.36
C ALA A 15 18.49 -22.84 -6.74
N LEU A 16 19.05 -21.75 -6.21
CA LEU A 16 20.38 -21.77 -5.57
C LEU A 16 20.39 -22.64 -4.30
N ILE A 17 19.33 -22.56 -3.49
CA ILE A 17 19.18 -23.43 -2.31
C ILE A 17 19.00 -24.90 -2.75
N ALA A 18 18.06 -25.17 -3.66
CA ALA A 18 17.68 -26.54 -4.01
C ALA A 18 18.77 -27.30 -4.78
N ARG A 19 19.49 -26.64 -5.70
CA ARG A 19 20.48 -27.29 -6.57
C ARG A 19 21.87 -27.35 -5.95
N HIS A 20 22.22 -26.37 -5.12
CA HIS A 20 23.59 -26.23 -4.63
C HIS A 20 23.70 -26.25 -3.10
N GLY A 21 22.58 -26.24 -2.37
CA GLY A 21 22.58 -26.20 -0.91
C GLY A 21 23.14 -24.90 -0.32
N TRP A 22 23.28 -23.85 -1.12
CA TRP A 22 23.86 -22.59 -0.67
C TRP A 22 22.92 -21.83 0.26
N ARG A 23 23.51 -21.10 1.21
CA ARG A 23 22.76 -20.20 2.11
C ARG A 23 22.52 -18.88 1.39
N VAL A 24 21.24 -18.54 1.21
CA VAL A 24 20.80 -17.41 0.38
C VAL A 24 19.86 -16.49 1.15
N THR A 25 20.18 -15.19 1.14
CA THR A 25 19.41 -14.12 1.79
C THR A 25 18.95 -13.09 0.76
N SER A 26 17.64 -12.91 0.62
CA SER A 26 17.08 -11.82 -0.20
C SER A 26 17.19 -10.48 0.54
N ARG A 27 17.50 -9.41 -0.18
CA ARG A 27 17.62 -8.06 0.36
C ARG A 27 16.44 -7.17 -0.07
N VAL A 28 16.21 -6.13 0.72
CA VAL A 28 15.14 -5.14 0.47
C VAL A 28 15.40 -4.36 -0.83
N ASP A 29 16.66 -4.13 -1.17
CA ASP A 29 17.09 -3.48 -2.41
C ASP A 29 16.92 -4.35 -3.67
N GLY A 30 16.37 -5.55 -3.54
CA GLY A 30 16.17 -6.47 -4.65
C GLY A 30 17.38 -7.36 -4.97
N SER A 31 18.52 -7.20 -4.31
CA SER A 31 19.66 -8.11 -4.49
C SER A 31 19.48 -9.43 -3.73
N VAL A 32 20.25 -10.43 -4.14
CA VAL A 32 20.33 -11.73 -3.47
C VAL A 32 21.77 -11.95 -3.00
N ASP A 33 21.95 -12.13 -1.70
CA ASP A 33 23.24 -12.42 -1.10
C ASP A 33 23.39 -13.93 -0.90
N VAL A 34 24.51 -14.48 -1.35
CA VAL A 34 24.88 -15.90 -1.22
C VAL A 34 26.13 -15.99 -0.36
N ASP A 35 26.07 -16.72 0.75
CA ASP A 35 27.22 -16.90 1.62
C ASP A 35 28.25 -17.83 0.96
N VAL A 36 29.52 -17.43 0.98
CA VAL A 36 30.64 -18.25 0.48
C VAL A 36 30.89 -19.37 1.49
N PRO A 37 30.75 -20.65 1.10
CA PRO A 37 31.03 -21.76 2.00
C PRO A 37 32.49 -21.75 2.47
N PRO A 38 32.78 -22.17 3.72
CA PRO A 38 34.11 -22.09 4.31
C PRO A 38 35.15 -22.98 3.61
N ASP A 39 34.68 -24.02 2.90
CA ASP A 39 35.47 -24.97 2.13
C ASP A 39 35.79 -24.48 0.70
N VAL A 40 35.23 -23.35 0.27
CA VAL A 40 35.52 -22.78 -1.05
C VAL A 40 36.83 -21.98 -0.99
N PRO A 41 37.86 -22.35 -1.78
CA PRO A 41 39.21 -21.78 -1.65
C PRO A 41 39.33 -20.34 -2.13
N SER A 42 38.35 -19.84 -2.90
CA SER A 42 38.37 -18.49 -3.43
C SER A 42 36.96 -17.95 -3.67
N ALA A 43 36.71 -16.74 -3.16
CA ALA A 43 35.48 -16.00 -3.42
C ALA A 43 35.28 -15.70 -4.91
N ASN A 44 36.35 -15.58 -5.70
CA ASN A 44 36.28 -15.40 -7.16
C ASN A 44 35.71 -16.65 -7.84
N ALA A 45 36.24 -17.83 -7.51
CA ALA A 45 35.74 -19.09 -8.04
C ALA A 45 34.27 -19.33 -7.63
N PHE A 46 33.91 -18.95 -6.40
CA PHE A 46 32.52 -18.99 -5.96
C PHE A 46 31.63 -18.02 -6.75
N ALA A 47 32.08 -16.79 -6.98
CA ALA A 47 31.34 -15.79 -7.75
C ALA A 47 31.09 -16.26 -9.18
N ASP A 48 32.05 -16.93 -9.81
CA ASP A 48 31.89 -17.51 -11.14
C ASP A 48 30.86 -18.65 -11.16
N ALA A 49 30.89 -19.52 -10.13
CA ALA A 49 29.90 -20.58 -9.96
C ALA A 49 28.48 -20.01 -9.77
N VAL A 50 28.33 -18.97 -8.93
CA VAL A 50 27.06 -18.27 -8.72
C VAL A 50 26.58 -17.62 -10.02
N ARG A 51 27.47 -16.95 -10.77
CA ARG A 51 27.15 -16.33 -12.07
C ARG A 51 26.63 -17.36 -13.06
N SER A 52 27.30 -18.50 -13.18
CA SER A 52 26.91 -19.60 -14.07
C SER A 52 25.56 -20.21 -13.67
N ALA A 53 25.35 -20.47 -12.36
CA ALA A 53 24.11 -21.05 -11.84
C ALA A 53 22.89 -20.16 -12.10
N VAL A 54 23.04 -18.84 -11.90
CA VAL A 54 21.98 -17.87 -12.17
C VAL A 54 21.79 -17.66 -13.68
N GLY A 55 22.87 -17.72 -14.46
CA GLY A 55 22.83 -17.76 -15.93
C GLY A 55 22.01 -18.92 -16.49
N ALA A 56 22.15 -20.11 -15.91
CA ALA A 56 21.39 -21.30 -16.29
C ALA A 56 19.88 -21.19 -16.00
N LEU A 57 19.43 -20.17 -15.27
CA LEU A 57 18.02 -19.84 -15.06
C LEU A 57 17.48 -18.84 -16.09
N GLY A 58 18.31 -18.39 -17.04
CA GLY A 58 17.94 -17.43 -18.07
C GLY A 58 18.15 -15.96 -17.70
N TYR A 59 18.84 -15.67 -16.58
CA TYR A 59 19.16 -14.31 -16.17
C TYR A 59 20.59 -13.92 -16.57
N SER A 60 20.84 -12.62 -16.75
CA SER A 60 22.19 -12.07 -16.92
C SER A 60 22.62 -11.33 -15.65
N PRO A 61 23.24 -12.00 -14.67
CA PRO A 61 23.56 -11.39 -13.38
C PRO A 61 24.87 -10.60 -13.38
N THR A 62 24.85 -9.44 -12.75
CA THR A 62 26.02 -8.80 -12.16
C THR A 62 26.29 -9.44 -10.80
N VAL A 63 27.53 -9.86 -10.58
CA VAL A 63 27.94 -10.58 -9.38
C VAL A 63 29.11 -9.85 -8.73
N VAL A 64 28.95 -9.42 -7.48
CA VAL A 64 29.93 -8.62 -6.72
C VAL A 64 30.33 -9.37 -5.46
N ILE A 65 31.63 -9.49 -5.20
CA ILE A 65 32.14 -10.09 -3.96
C ILE A 65 32.08 -9.03 -2.85
N GLY A 66 31.49 -9.39 -1.72
CA GLY A 66 31.45 -8.52 -0.55
C GLY A 66 32.84 -8.25 0.01
N ALA A 67 33.03 -7.12 0.69
CA ALA A 67 34.35 -6.67 1.18
C ALA A 67 35.09 -7.69 2.06
N SER A 68 34.37 -8.57 2.76
CA SER A 68 34.95 -9.62 3.60
C SER A 68 35.33 -10.89 2.84
N GLY A 69 34.97 -11.01 1.55
CA GLY A 69 35.11 -12.22 0.76
C GLY A 69 34.20 -13.38 1.20
N ARG A 70 33.33 -13.18 2.20
CA ARG A 70 32.46 -14.22 2.77
C ARG A 70 31.09 -14.31 2.12
N MET A 71 30.82 -13.44 1.16
CA MET A 71 29.50 -13.33 0.53
C MET A 71 29.66 -12.84 -0.90
N VAL A 72 28.78 -13.32 -1.75
CA VAL A 72 28.63 -12.88 -3.13
C VAL A 72 27.23 -12.31 -3.31
N ARG A 73 27.15 -11.07 -3.81
CA ARG A 73 25.90 -10.38 -4.12
C ARG A 73 25.55 -10.54 -5.59
N VAL A 74 24.32 -10.94 -5.85
CA VAL A 74 23.75 -11.13 -7.19
C VAL A 74 22.71 -10.04 -7.46
N GLN A 75 22.84 -9.40 -8.61
CA GLN A 75 21.89 -8.43 -9.16
C GLN A 75 21.61 -8.77 -10.62
N THR A 76 20.34 -8.90 -11.01
CA THR A 76 19.91 -8.99 -12.41
C THR A 76 19.30 -7.67 -12.88
N ALA A 77 19.08 -7.51 -14.19
CA ALA A 77 18.40 -6.32 -14.72
C ALA A 77 17.02 -6.09 -14.06
N GLU A 78 16.30 -7.17 -13.79
CA GLU A 78 15.00 -7.16 -13.10
C GLU A 78 15.13 -6.69 -11.65
N THR A 79 16.19 -7.11 -10.94
CA THR A 79 16.46 -6.62 -9.58
C THR A 79 16.83 -5.14 -9.57
N LEU A 80 17.60 -4.66 -10.55
CA LEU A 80 18.01 -3.26 -10.65
C LEU A 80 16.84 -2.35 -11.02
N GLN A 81 15.94 -2.81 -11.90
CA GLN A 81 14.69 -2.12 -12.21
C GLN A 81 13.75 -2.02 -11.00
N GLN A 82 13.91 -2.89 -9.99
CA GLN A 82 13.19 -2.79 -8.71
C GLN A 82 13.93 -1.95 -7.69
N ALA A 83 15.26 -2.05 -7.61
CA ALA A 83 16.10 -1.23 -6.73
C ALA A 83 15.94 0.27 -7.05
N GLY A 84 15.89 0.63 -8.34
CA GLY A 84 15.61 1.99 -8.78
C GLY A 84 14.22 2.52 -8.37
N ARG A 85 13.28 1.62 -8.03
CA ARG A 85 11.96 1.98 -7.49
C ARG A 85 11.95 2.08 -5.96
N GLY A 86 12.93 1.51 -5.26
CA GLY A 86 12.99 1.43 -3.79
C GLY A 86 14.11 2.24 -3.10
N ALA A 87 15.16 2.64 -3.81
CA ALA A 87 16.36 3.27 -3.24
C ALA A 87 16.17 4.71 -2.73
N HIS A 88 15.03 5.36 -2.99
CA HIS A 88 14.73 6.69 -2.44
C HIS A 88 14.13 6.68 -1.01
N GLY A 89 14.02 5.52 -0.36
CA GLY A 89 13.29 5.37 0.92
C GLY A 89 14.11 5.22 2.20
N SER A 90 15.45 5.26 2.18
CA SER A 90 16.25 4.80 3.34
C SER A 90 17.47 5.67 3.72
N LEU A 91 17.32 7.00 3.77
CA LEU A 91 18.27 7.84 4.50
C LEU A 91 17.52 8.88 5.34
N GLY A 92 17.64 8.77 6.67
CA GLY A 92 17.40 9.88 7.60
C GLY A 92 16.29 9.69 8.63
N SER A 93 16.54 8.95 9.70
CA SER A 93 15.90 9.26 11.00
C SER A 93 16.81 8.82 12.15
N GLN A 94 17.74 9.69 12.50
CA GLN A 94 18.37 9.72 13.81
C GLN A 94 18.19 11.14 14.39
N ARG A 95 17.64 11.18 15.61
CA ARG A 95 17.43 12.35 16.50
C ARG A 95 16.21 13.23 16.12
N ALA A 96 15.39 13.72 17.05
CA ALA A 96 15.56 13.95 18.49
C ALA A 96 14.29 13.57 19.28
N CYS A 97 14.49 12.90 20.43
CA CYS A 97 13.48 12.74 21.45
C CYS A 97 13.56 13.92 22.40
N ASP A 98 12.58 14.83 22.37
CA ASP A 98 12.37 15.76 23.47
C ASP A 98 11.25 15.27 24.39
N ARG A 99 11.64 15.12 25.65
CA ARG A 99 10.82 14.73 26.79
C ARG A 99 9.95 15.91 27.21
N HIS A 100 8.63 15.72 27.18
CA HIS A 100 7.75 16.41 28.11
C HIS A 100 6.94 15.42 28.94
N THR A 101 7.37 15.32 30.19
CA THR A 101 6.73 14.63 31.29
C THR A 101 5.45 15.39 31.66
N ILE A 102 4.28 14.81 31.37
CA ILE A 102 3.01 15.27 31.95
C ILE A 102 2.62 14.26 33.04
N ARG A 103 2.66 14.73 34.29
CA ARG A 103 2.07 14.07 35.45
C ARG A 103 0.55 13.98 35.23
N ALA A 104 0.00 12.77 35.22
CA ALA A 104 -1.43 12.55 35.36
C ALA A 104 -1.74 12.15 36.81
N ASP A 105 -2.58 12.96 37.43
CA ASP A 105 -3.08 12.82 38.78
C ASP A 105 -3.99 11.58 38.92
N ARG A 106 -3.85 10.90 40.05
CA ARG A 106 -4.75 9.82 40.49
C ARG A 106 -6.10 10.43 40.86
N ARG A 107 -7.21 9.89 40.33
CA ARG A 107 -8.49 9.82 41.05
C ARG A 107 -9.45 8.79 40.44
N THR A 108 -9.73 7.77 41.26
CA THR A 108 -11.01 7.06 41.48
C THR A 108 -11.82 6.57 40.28
N ALA A 109 -11.83 5.25 40.10
CA ALA A 109 -12.81 4.49 39.33
C ALA A 109 -14.15 4.35 40.07
N PRO A 110 -15.28 4.27 39.35
CA PRO A 110 -16.46 3.57 39.83
C PRO A 110 -16.66 2.25 39.09
N THR A 111 -16.89 1.22 39.89
CA THR A 111 -17.30 -0.14 39.53
C THR A 111 -18.57 -0.14 38.69
N VAL A 112 -18.53 -0.68 37.47
CA VAL A 112 -19.73 -0.98 36.67
C VAL A 112 -19.91 -2.49 36.56
N ARG A 113 -21.12 -2.92 36.93
CA ARG A 113 -21.59 -4.30 37.02
C ARG A 113 -21.52 -5.03 35.66
N GLN A 114 -21.11 -6.29 35.71
CA GLN A 114 -21.23 -7.25 34.62
C GLN A 114 -22.71 -7.53 34.31
N GLY A 115 -23.17 -7.17 33.11
CA GLY A 115 -24.40 -7.65 32.50
C GLY A 115 -24.05 -8.67 31.42
N GLY A 116 -24.55 -9.90 31.58
CA GLY A 116 -24.27 -11.02 30.68
C GLY A 116 -24.78 -10.76 29.26
N VAL A 117 -23.88 -10.89 28.29
CA VAL A 117 -24.20 -10.89 26.86
C VAL A 117 -24.59 -12.32 26.47
N ARG A 118 -25.86 -12.50 26.09
CA ARG A 118 -26.36 -13.71 25.44
C ARG A 118 -25.65 -13.88 24.07
N PRO A 119 -25.17 -15.08 23.70
CA PRO A 119 -24.68 -15.31 22.36
C PRO A 119 -25.85 -15.22 21.37
N SER A 120 -25.79 -14.24 20.46
CA SER A 120 -26.68 -14.18 19.31
C SER A 120 -26.41 -15.37 18.39
N PRO A 121 -27.44 -15.98 17.79
CA PRO A 121 -27.28 -17.15 16.94
C PRO A 121 -26.51 -16.77 15.68
N SER A 122 -25.53 -17.60 15.35
CA SER A 122 -24.82 -17.65 14.08
C SER A 122 -25.83 -17.78 12.93
N ARG A 123 -26.19 -16.65 12.30
CA ARG A 123 -26.81 -16.68 10.98
C ARG A 123 -25.72 -17.15 10.01
N SER A 124 -25.90 -18.33 9.46
CA SER A 124 -25.17 -18.78 8.27
C SER A 124 -25.29 -17.70 7.20
N LEU A 125 -24.18 -17.09 6.83
CA LEU A 125 -24.03 -16.26 5.63
C LEU A 125 -24.34 -17.15 4.43
N GLY A 126 -25.61 -17.22 4.05
CA GLY A 126 -25.99 -17.65 2.72
C GLY A 126 -25.39 -16.62 1.77
N ALA A 127 -24.41 -17.03 0.98
CA ALA A 127 -23.93 -16.26 -0.15
C ALA A 127 -25.14 -16.00 -1.04
N SER A 128 -25.71 -14.80 -0.96
CA SER A 128 -26.56 -14.32 -2.03
C SER A 128 -25.72 -14.32 -3.30
N ASP A 129 -26.32 -14.74 -4.42
CA ASP A 129 -25.80 -14.56 -5.79
C ASP A 129 -25.74 -13.06 -6.14
N GLY A 130 -25.11 -12.28 -5.27
CA GLY A 130 -24.97 -10.84 -5.34
C GLY A 130 -23.99 -10.53 -6.45
N GLY A 131 -24.53 -10.15 -7.60
CA GLY A 131 -23.74 -9.66 -8.73
C GLY A 131 -22.81 -8.50 -8.34
N VAL A 132 -21.90 -8.17 -9.24
CA VAL A 132 -20.93 -7.08 -9.06
C VAL A 132 -21.66 -5.80 -8.64
N PRO A 133 -21.27 -5.14 -7.53
CA PRO A 133 -21.85 -3.88 -7.12
C PRO A 133 -21.68 -2.81 -8.20
N SER A 134 -22.78 -2.20 -8.63
CA SER A 134 -22.79 -1.23 -9.73
C SER A 134 -21.93 0.01 -9.48
N TRP A 135 -21.61 0.32 -8.21
CA TRP A 135 -20.70 1.43 -7.91
C TRP A 135 -19.26 1.14 -8.34
N LEU A 136 -18.87 -0.13 -8.52
CA LEU A 136 -17.52 -0.49 -8.99
C LEU A 136 -17.31 -0.09 -10.45
N ASP A 137 -18.38 0.00 -11.25
CA ASP A 137 -18.30 0.46 -12.65
C ASP A 137 -17.81 1.91 -12.75
N VAL A 138 -18.06 2.72 -11.71
CA VAL A 138 -17.55 4.10 -11.61
C VAL A 138 -16.03 4.15 -11.64
N LEU A 139 -15.37 3.07 -11.21
CA LEU A 139 -13.91 2.98 -11.17
C LEU A 139 -13.30 2.61 -12.52
N GLU A 140 -14.13 2.42 -13.57
CA GLU A 140 -13.71 2.06 -14.93
C GLU A 140 -12.78 0.85 -14.94
N PRO A 141 -13.25 -0.31 -14.49
CA PRO A 141 -12.41 -1.48 -14.35
C PRO A 141 -12.01 -2.04 -15.74
N LEU A 142 -10.77 -2.49 -15.87
CA LEU A 142 -10.22 -3.13 -17.08
C LEU A 142 -10.80 -4.52 -17.35
N SER A 143 -11.35 -5.15 -16.32
CA SER A 143 -11.94 -6.48 -16.34
C SER A 143 -13.11 -6.53 -15.36
N VAL A 144 -13.95 -7.56 -15.45
CA VAL A 144 -15.03 -7.77 -14.48
C VAL A 144 -14.44 -7.80 -13.06
N PRO A 145 -14.91 -6.95 -12.12
CA PRO A 145 -14.47 -7.01 -10.73
C PRO A 145 -14.74 -8.39 -10.13
N TYR A 146 -13.84 -8.83 -9.26
CA TYR A 146 -13.90 -10.18 -8.69
C TYR A 146 -13.71 -10.16 -7.18
N ARG A 147 -14.18 -11.21 -6.52
CA ARG A 147 -13.97 -11.41 -5.08
C ARG A 147 -12.69 -12.20 -4.86
N SER A 148 -11.85 -11.70 -3.97
CA SER A 148 -10.63 -12.40 -3.55
C SER A 148 -10.27 -12.01 -2.12
N HIS A 149 -9.38 -12.78 -1.51
CA HIS A 149 -8.82 -12.49 -0.21
C HIS A 149 -8.10 -11.13 -0.24
N LEU A 150 -8.30 -10.31 0.79
CA LEU A 150 -7.73 -8.96 0.88
C LEU A 150 -6.21 -8.97 0.67
N SER A 151 -5.54 -9.94 1.28
CA SER A 151 -4.11 -10.18 1.14
C SER A 151 -3.83 -11.68 1.26
N GLN A 152 -2.61 -12.11 0.92
CA GLN A 152 -2.19 -13.49 1.12
C GLN A 152 -2.38 -13.90 2.59
N GLY A 153 -3.09 -15.01 2.81
CA GLY A 153 -3.37 -15.54 4.15
C GLY A 153 -4.46 -14.79 4.93
N SER A 154 -5.16 -13.82 4.31
CA SER A 154 -6.32 -13.17 4.93
C SER A 154 -7.59 -13.94 4.58
N ASP A 155 -8.41 -14.24 5.57
CA ASP A 155 -9.71 -14.90 5.37
C ASP A 155 -10.78 -13.93 4.85
N LEU A 156 -10.47 -12.63 4.82
CA LEU A 156 -11.40 -11.57 4.48
C LEU A 156 -11.54 -11.47 2.96
N LEU A 157 -12.73 -11.78 2.44
CA LEU A 157 -13.06 -11.59 1.03
C LEU A 157 -13.49 -10.14 0.77
N THR A 158 -12.88 -9.52 -0.23
CA THR A 158 -13.19 -8.15 -0.67
C THR A 158 -13.36 -8.10 -2.18
N TRP A 159 -13.93 -7.02 -2.70
CA TRP A 159 -13.91 -6.76 -4.14
C TRP A 159 -12.51 -6.31 -4.59
N HIS A 160 -12.09 -6.80 -5.75
CA HIS A 160 -10.84 -6.43 -6.41
C HIS A 160 -11.13 -6.06 -7.85
N LEU A 161 -10.42 -5.05 -8.35
CA LEU A 161 -10.42 -4.69 -9.76
C LEU A 161 -9.10 -4.06 -10.17
N GLU A 162 -8.84 -4.11 -11.48
CA GLU A 162 -7.75 -3.37 -12.10
C GLU A 162 -8.29 -2.11 -12.76
N ALA A 163 -7.68 -0.96 -12.48
CA ALA A 163 -8.04 0.31 -13.10
C ALA A 163 -6.90 0.78 -13.99
N GLN A 164 -7.22 1.17 -15.23
CA GLN A 164 -6.23 1.79 -16.12
C GLN A 164 -6.11 3.27 -15.82
N PHE A 165 -4.87 3.72 -15.76
CA PHE A 165 -4.51 5.12 -15.71
C PHE A 165 -3.56 5.45 -16.86
N ARG A 166 -3.60 6.70 -17.31
CA ARG A 166 -2.70 7.21 -18.33
C ARG A 166 -1.49 7.86 -17.66
N ALA A 167 -0.28 7.52 -18.08
CA ALA A 167 0.92 8.20 -17.57
C ALA A 167 0.89 9.70 -17.92
N PHE A 168 1.29 10.54 -16.98
CA PHE A 168 1.57 11.94 -17.29
C PHE A 168 2.89 12.04 -18.04
N HIS A 169 2.89 12.72 -19.19
CA HIS A 169 4.12 12.99 -19.91
C HIS A 169 4.88 14.15 -19.25
N VAL A 170 5.97 13.83 -18.57
CA VAL A 170 6.86 14.81 -17.97
C VAL A 170 7.68 15.47 -19.08
N THR A 171 7.41 16.73 -19.35
CA THR A 171 8.22 17.54 -20.29
C THR A 171 9.50 18.05 -19.63
N ALA A 172 10.48 18.49 -20.43
CA ALA A 172 11.70 19.11 -19.93
C ALA A 172 11.42 20.34 -19.03
N ASP A 173 10.40 21.14 -19.35
CA ASP A 173 10.00 22.29 -18.54
C ASP A 173 9.43 21.87 -17.18
N TRP A 174 8.65 20.79 -17.14
CA TRP A 174 8.14 20.22 -15.90
C TRP A 174 9.29 19.67 -15.05
N GLN A 175 10.20 18.95 -15.68
CA GLN A 175 11.42 18.43 -15.06
C GLN A 175 12.24 19.57 -14.43
N ALA A 176 12.49 20.67 -15.16
CA ALA A 176 13.25 21.82 -14.68
C ALA A 176 12.53 22.55 -13.52
N ARG A 177 11.21 22.75 -13.61
CA ARG A 177 10.41 23.33 -12.50
C ARG A 177 10.49 22.48 -11.23
N TRP A 178 10.55 21.15 -11.39
CA TRP A 178 10.64 20.22 -10.26
C TRP A 178 12.03 20.16 -9.64
N GLU A 179 13.09 20.18 -10.44
CA GLU A 179 14.48 20.24 -9.96
C GLU A 179 14.74 21.51 -9.15
N HIS A 180 14.09 22.63 -9.51
CA HIS A 180 14.15 23.87 -8.73
C HIS A 180 13.32 23.83 -7.42
N ALA A 181 12.29 22.99 -7.32
CA ALA A 181 11.42 22.87 -6.15
C ALA A 181 11.90 21.81 -5.11
N ALA A 182 13.11 21.26 -5.33
CA ALA A 182 13.56 19.95 -4.83
C ALA A 182 13.74 19.76 -3.31
N ALA A 183 13.51 20.75 -2.45
CA ALA A 183 13.65 20.54 -1.00
C ALA A 183 12.41 19.93 -0.34
N ALA A 184 11.20 20.17 -0.85
CA ALA A 184 9.96 19.75 -0.19
C ALA A 184 9.05 18.89 -1.08
N ALA A 185 9.22 18.99 -2.40
CA ALA A 185 8.38 18.28 -3.36
C ALA A 185 8.80 16.78 -3.49
N ALA A 186 10.11 16.51 -3.46
CA ALA A 186 10.73 15.21 -3.78
C ALA A 186 10.15 14.00 -3.00
N ASP A 187 9.70 14.19 -1.76
CA ASP A 187 9.19 13.12 -0.89
C ASP A 187 7.79 12.59 -1.25
N THR A 188 7.00 13.40 -1.96
CA THR A 188 5.66 13.05 -2.44
C THR A 188 5.70 12.36 -3.81
N TRP A 189 6.69 12.71 -4.64
CA TRP A 189 6.75 12.37 -6.06
C TRP A 189 7.42 11.03 -6.36
N ASN A 190 8.48 10.68 -5.63
CA ASN A 190 9.22 9.44 -5.88
C ASN A 190 8.47 8.17 -5.46
N LYS A 191 7.31 8.31 -4.80
CA LYS A 191 6.56 7.19 -4.24
C LYS A 191 5.37 6.74 -5.10
N ARG A 192 4.91 7.57 -6.05
CA ARG A 192 3.68 7.29 -6.82
C ARG A 192 3.84 7.65 -8.29
N PRO A 193 3.33 6.83 -9.22
CA PRO A 193 3.32 7.19 -10.64
C PRO A 193 2.46 8.43 -10.87
N LEU A 194 2.98 9.39 -11.64
CA LEU A 194 2.22 10.56 -12.08
C LEU A 194 1.30 10.17 -13.23
N LEU A 195 0.03 10.56 -13.09
CA LEU A 195 -1.03 10.22 -14.01
C LEU A 195 -1.50 11.49 -14.72
N ALA A 196 -1.86 11.37 -15.99
CA ALA A 196 -2.52 12.45 -16.70
C ALA A 196 -3.89 12.66 -16.09
N GLY A 197 -4.18 13.89 -15.62
CA GLY A 197 -5.42 14.16 -14.94
C GLY A 197 -6.61 14.04 -15.88
N THR A 198 -7.66 13.36 -15.43
CA THR A 198 -8.93 13.25 -16.18
C THR A 198 -9.89 14.41 -15.88
N ASP A 199 -9.60 15.22 -14.86
CA ASP A 199 -10.37 16.43 -14.53
C ASP A 199 -9.70 17.70 -15.10
N SER A 200 -10.54 18.57 -15.65
CA SER A 200 -10.23 19.85 -16.30
C SER A 200 -9.33 20.80 -15.49
N GLY A 201 -9.29 20.67 -14.16
CA GLY A 201 -8.52 21.54 -13.27
C GLY A 201 -7.13 21.03 -12.86
N CYS A 202 -6.77 19.78 -13.20
CA CYS A 202 -5.53 19.18 -12.74
C CYS A 202 -4.76 18.52 -13.90
N PRO A 203 -3.65 19.11 -14.40
CA PRO A 203 -2.93 18.53 -15.54
C PRO A 203 -2.29 17.18 -15.21
N TYR A 204 -2.00 16.91 -13.94
CA TYR A 204 -1.43 15.65 -13.45
C TYR A 204 -1.87 15.32 -12.02
N SER A 205 -1.87 14.05 -11.68
CA SER A 205 -2.42 13.52 -10.42
C SER A 205 -1.73 12.22 -10.00
N CYS A 206 -2.22 11.62 -8.92
CA CYS A 206 -1.91 10.26 -8.49
C CYS A 206 -3.17 9.38 -8.54
N GLY A 207 -3.00 8.06 -8.40
CA GLY A 207 -4.10 7.09 -8.52
C GLY A 207 -5.28 7.41 -7.60
N GLU A 208 -5.02 7.81 -6.37
CA GLU A 208 -6.06 8.14 -5.39
C GLU A 208 -6.87 9.37 -5.80
N VAL A 209 -6.23 10.42 -6.32
CA VAL A 209 -6.91 11.62 -6.82
C VAL A 209 -7.76 11.28 -8.05
N GLU A 210 -7.27 10.45 -8.96
CA GLU A 210 -8.06 10.02 -10.13
C GLU A 210 -9.27 9.18 -9.73
N LEU A 211 -9.14 8.29 -8.74
CA LEU A 211 -10.27 7.53 -8.22
C LEU A 211 -11.33 8.44 -7.61
N VAL A 212 -10.92 9.48 -6.87
CA VAL A 212 -11.84 10.51 -6.36
C VAL A 212 -12.52 11.25 -7.51
N ALA A 213 -11.77 11.64 -8.54
CA ALA A 213 -12.31 12.34 -9.71
C ALA A 213 -13.37 11.50 -10.42
N ARG A 214 -13.12 10.21 -10.66
CA ARG A 214 -14.10 9.27 -11.24
C ARG A 214 -15.39 9.19 -10.44
N PHE A 215 -15.28 9.06 -9.12
CA PHE A 215 -16.46 9.10 -8.24
C PHE A 215 -17.25 10.40 -8.37
N ARG A 216 -16.56 11.55 -8.38
CA ARG A 216 -17.22 12.86 -8.51
C ARG A 216 -17.90 13.04 -9.86
N THR A 217 -17.26 12.62 -10.95
CA THR A 217 -17.86 12.61 -12.30
C THR A 217 -19.12 11.76 -12.34
N ALA A 218 -19.15 10.64 -11.61
CA ALA A 218 -20.34 9.80 -11.50
C ALA A 218 -21.41 10.34 -10.52
N GLY A 219 -21.21 11.51 -9.90
CA GLY A 219 -22.17 12.15 -9.00
C GLY A 219 -22.08 11.68 -7.54
N TYR A 220 -20.91 11.21 -7.10
CA TYR A 220 -20.62 10.95 -5.69
C TYR A 220 -19.94 12.17 -5.05
N THR A 221 -20.11 12.31 -3.75
CA THR A 221 -19.14 13.04 -2.93
C THR A 221 -18.01 12.08 -2.59
N ALA A 222 -16.76 12.46 -2.85
CA ALA A 222 -15.60 11.61 -2.59
C ALA A 222 -14.35 12.40 -2.19
N TYR A 223 -13.49 11.76 -1.39
CA TYR A 223 -12.22 12.31 -0.94
C TYR A 223 -11.15 11.23 -0.77
N TRP A 224 -9.90 11.60 -1.02
CA TRP A 224 -8.71 10.84 -0.60
C TRP A 224 -8.35 11.25 0.83
N ILE A 225 -8.32 10.29 1.74
CA ILE A 225 -7.93 10.46 3.13
C ILE A 225 -6.43 10.24 3.25
N SER A 226 -5.70 11.30 3.63
CA SER A 226 -4.24 11.22 3.75
C SER A 226 -3.70 12.09 4.87
N GLU A 227 -3.00 11.43 5.80
CA GLU A 227 -2.30 12.06 6.93
C GLU A 227 -0.93 12.64 6.54
N TRP A 228 -0.32 12.08 5.48
CA TRP A 228 1.09 12.32 5.12
C TRP A 228 1.26 13.20 3.90
N SER A 229 0.17 13.52 3.20
CA SER A 229 0.23 14.53 2.16
C SER A 229 0.37 15.88 2.84
N GLY A 230 1.61 16.35 2.88
CA GLY A 230 1.92 17.77 2.78
C GLY A 230 1.24 18.32 1.52
N PHE A 231 -0.07 18.57 1.61
CA PHE A 231 -0.87 19.28 0.62
C PHE A 231 -0.28 20.60 0.11
N PRO A 232 0.65 21.31 0.80
CA PRO A 232 1.37 22.43 0.19
C PRO A 232 2.15 22.09 -1.09
N HIS A 233 2.53 20.83 -1.35
CA HIS A 233 3.42 20.53 -2.49
C HIS A 233 2.67 20.38 -3.82
N VAL A 234 1.35 20.18 -3.79
CA VAL A 234 0.49 20.13 -4.99
C VAL A 234 -0.83 20.84 -4.70
N PRO A 235 -0.88 22.18 -4.78
CA PRO A 235 -2.09 22.94 -4.48
C PRO A 235 -3.32 22.46 -5.28
N SER A 236 -3.12 22.00 -6.52
CA SER A 236 -4.20 21.49 -7.38
C SER A 236 -4.85 20.21 -6.87
N TRP A 237 -4.23 19.46 -5.94
CA TRP A 237 -4.83 18.24 -5.38
C TRP A 237 -5.68 18.52 -4.13
N GLN A 238 -5.52 19.68 -3.49
CA GLN A 238 -6.22 20.02 -2.25
C GLN A 238 -7.74 19.80 -2.30
N PRO A 239 -8.46 20.11 -3.39
CA PRO A 239 -9.90 19.89 -3.45
C PRO A 239 -10.33 18.41 -3.38
N PHE A 240 -9.42 17.47 -3.68
CA PHE A 240 -9.69 16.03 -3.71
C PHE A 240 -9.37 15.34 -2.39
N CYS A 241 -8.73 16.04 -1.47
CA CYS A 241 -8.11 15.41 -0.32
C CYS A 241 -8.62 15.97 1.00
N ILE A 242 -8.50 15.15 2.04
CA ILE A 242 -8.83 15.52 3.41
C ILE A 242 -7.88 14.85 4.39
N LYS A 243 -7.47 15.57 5.44
CA LYS A 243 -6.78 14.95 6.59
C LYS A 243 -7.80 14.30 7.50
N ARG A 244 -7.43 13.21 8.16
CA ARG A 244 -8.28 12.60 9.18
C ARG A 244 -8.65 13.60 10.28
N SER A 245 -7.70 14.44 10.69
CA SER A 245 -7.92 15.50 11.69
C SER A 245 -9.01 16.51 11.28
N GLU A 246 -9.29 16.64 9.99
CA GLU A 246 -10.28 17.57 9.44
C GLU A 246 -11.66 16.91 9.25
N LEU A 247 -11.77 15.58 9.35
CA LEU A 247 -13.02 14.86 9.11
C LEU A 247 -14.14 15.37 10.01
N ARG A 248 -13.88 15.63 11.29
CA ARG A 248 -14.90 16.07 12.25
C ARG A 248 -15.59 17.37 11.82
N GLU A 249 -14.83 18.31 11.28
CA GLU A 249 -15.32 19.63 10.91
C GLU A 249 -15.89 19.63 9.48
N ARG A 250 -15.17 19.02 8.53
CA ARG A 250 -15.51 19.10 7.11
C ARG A 250 -16.46 18.00 6.65
N LEU A 251 -16.36 16.80 7.24
CA LEU A 251 -17.12 15.59 6.86
C LEU A 251 -17.68 14.86 8.11
N PRO A 252 -18.58 15.49 8.88
CA PRO A 252 -19.03 14.97 10.18
C PRO A 252 -19.65 13.57 10.09
N ASN A 253 -20.32 13.24 8.99
CA ASN A 253 -20.87 11.90 8.75
C ASN A 253 -19.77 10.82 8.62
N VAL A 254 -18.68 11.11 7.91
CA VAL A 254 -17.53 10.20 7.78
C VAL A 254 -16.79 10.07 9.12
N TRP A 255 -16.63 11.18 9.84
CA TRP A 255 -16.04 11.18 11.19
C TRP A 255 -16.84 10.31 12.17
N GLU A 256 -18.16 10.43 12.18
CA GLU A 256 -19.02 9.61 13.03
C GLU A 256 -18.91 8.12 12.70
N HIS A 257 -18.75 7.78 11.41
CA HIS A 257 -18.48 6.42 10.97
C HIS A 257 -17.10 5.91 11.45
N ASP A 258 -16.01 6.69 11.29
CA ASP A 258 -14.67 6.37 11.85
C ASP A 258 -14.73 6.15 13.38
N ARG A 259 -15.43 7.03 14.09
CA ARG A 259 -15.59 6.95 15.54
C ARG A 259 -16.34 5.69 15.96
N ALA A 260 -17.45 5.37 15.27
CA ALA A 260 -18.26 4.19 15.56
C ALA A 260 -17.47 2.89 15.34
N LEU A 261 -16.70 2.80 14.25
CA LEU A 261 -15.80 1.67 13.97
C LEU A 261 -14.82 1.44 15.11
N ARG A 262 -14.14 2.50 15.56
CA ARG A 262 -13.15 2.43 16.64
C ARG A 262 -13.73 2.06 17.99
N SER A 263 -14.93 2.55 18.27
CA SER A 263 -15.66 2.20 19.49
C SER A 263 -16.10 0.74 19.48
N ARG A 264 -16.57 0.23 18.33
CA ARG A 264 -17.09 -1.13 18.18
C ARG A 264 -16.00 -2.21 18.12
N PHE A 265 -14.83 -1.87 17.60
CA PHE A 265 -13.70 -2.81 17.43
C PHE A 265 -12.43 -2.30 18.12
N PRO A 266 -12.43 -2.18 19.46
CA PRO A 266 -11.29 -1.67 20.22
C PRO A 266 -10.08 -2.63 20.21
N ASP A 267 -10.30 -3.88 19.80
CA ASP A 267 -9.30 -4.94 19.66
C ASP A 267 -8.51 -4.87 18.33
N LEU A 268 -9.01 -4.13 17.34
CA LEU A 268 -8.32 -3.93 16.06
C LEU A 268 -7.38 -2.71 16.14
N ASP A 269 -6.14 -2.86 15.64
CA ASP A 269 -5.20 -1.73 15.50
C ASP A 269 -5.59 -0.84 14.31
N LEU A 270 -6.59 0.01 14.54
CA LEU A 270 -7.04 1.02 13.56
C LEU A 270 -6.17 2.29 13.56
N GLY A 271 -5.16 2.38 14.42
CA GLY A 271 -4.16 3.45 14.51
C GLY A 271 -4.70 4.88 14.76
N PRO A 272 -3.99 5.76 15.49
CA PRO A 272 -4.36 7.18 15.57
C PRO A 272 -4.04 7.94 14.28
N SER A 273 -3.07 7.47 13.51
CA SER A 273 -2.66 8.03 12.22
C SER A 273 -2.27 6.89 11.28
N GLY A 274 -2.96 6.81 10.14
CA GLY A 274 -2.70 5.81 9.10
C GLY A 274 -3.52 4.51 9.19
N GLY A 275 -3.50 3.75 8.09
CA GLY A 275 -4.27 2.52 7.91
C GLY A 275 -5.67 2.72 7.34
N HIS A 276 -6.20 3.95 7.40
CA HIS A 276 -7.48 4.30 6.79
C HIS A 276 -7.48 3.95 5.29
N PRO A 277 -8.60 3.45 4.73
CA PRO A 277 -8.74 3.33 3.29
C PRO A 277 -8.39 4.63 2.58
N ASP A 278 -7.68 4.53 1.45
CA ASP A 278 -7.27 5.70 0.68
C ASP A 278 -8.48 6.58 0.31
N VAL A 279 -9.50 6.03 -0.36
CA VAL A 279 -10.65 6.82 -0.83
C VAL A 279 -11.91 6.47 -0.07
N VAL A 280 -12.70 7.49 0.26
CA VAL A 280 -14.07 7.36 0.73
C VAL A 280 -15.01 8.08 -0.24
N ALA A 281 -16.13 7.46 -0.57
CA ALA A 281 -17.15 8.01 -1.46
C ALA A 281 -18.57 7.67 -0.99
N TRP A 282 -19.53 8.55 -1.25
CA TRP A 282 -20.94 8.32 -0.96
C TRP A 282 -21.83 9.15 -1.90
N ARG A 283 -23.08 8.73 -2.07
CA ARG A 283 -24.07 9.54 -2.79
C ARG A 283 -24.58 10.67 -1.89
N PRO A 284 -24.90 11.86 -2.43
CA PRO A 284 -25.54 12.91 -1.64
C PRO A 284 -26.79 12.38 -0.92
N GLY A 285 -26.88 12.61 0.39
CA GLY A 285 -27.99 12.12 1.23
C GLY A 285 -27.92 10.64 1.62
N ALA A 286 -26.95 9.86 1.13
CA ALA A 286 -26.79 8.46 1.54
C ALA A 286 -26.15 8.34 2.93
N THR A 287 -26.58 7.31 3.67
CA THR A 287 -25.98 6.91 4.95
C THR A 287 -24.87 5.88 4.78
N GLU A 288 -24.70 5.36 3.57
CA GLU A 288 -23.72 4.34 3.25
C GLU A 288 -22.50 4.94 2.56
N PHE A 289 -21.34 4.41 2.92
CA PHE A 289 -20.06 4.79 2.34
C PHE A 289 -19.49 3.66 1.50
N ARG A 290 -18.68 4.04 0.52
CA ARG A 290 -17.85 3.17 -0.30
C ARG A 290 -16.40 3.51 -0.03
N PHE A 291 -15.60 2.50 0.25
CA PHE A 291 -14.20 2.65 0.58
C PHE A 291 -13.36 1.94 -0.45
N VAL A 292 -12.28 2.60 -0.87
CA VAL A 292 -11.35 2.04 -1.83
C VAL A 292 -9.94 2.15 -1.28
N GLU A 293 -9.22 1.05 -1.36
CA GLU A 293 -7.80 0.98 -1.11
C GLU A 293 -7.06 0.89 -2.44
N TYR A 294 -6.19 1.86 -2.72
CA TYR A 294 -5.42 1.88 -3.96
C TYR A 294 -4.08 1.18 -3.75
N LYS A 295 -3.67 0.39 -4.74
CA LYS A 295 -2.37 -0.27 -4.78
C LYS A 295 -1.70 -0.01 -6.12
N GLY A 296 -0.64 0.79 -6.08
CA GLY A 296 0.25 0.93 -7.22
C GLY A 296 1.07 -0.35 -7.49
N PRO A 297 1.76 -0.42 -8.64
CA PRO A 297 2.59 -1.58 -8.97
C PRO A 297 3.63 -1.89 -7.87
N GLY A 298 3.54 -3.08 -7.28
CA GLY A 298 4.46 -3.54 -6.22
C GLY A 298 4.10 -3.09 -4.81
N ASP A 299 3.00 -2.36 -4.61
CA ASP A 299 2.46 -2.10 -3.27
C ASP A 299 1.57 -3.26 -2.80
N SER A 300 1.48 -3.43 -1.49
CA SER A 300 0.75 -4.52 -0.84
C SER A 300 -0.08 -4.00 0.33
N ILE A 301 -1.17 -4.68 0.65
CA ILE A 301 -1.99 -4.35 1.83
C ILE A 301 -1.16 -4.54 3.10
N ARG A 302 -1.09 -3.48 3.91
CA ARG A 302 -0.38 -3.46 5.19
C ARG A 302 -1.31 -3.95 6.31
N PRO A 303 -0.76 -4.46 7.44
CA PRO A 303 -1.57 -4.97 8.55
C PRO A 303 -2.64 -3.99 9.07
N LYS A 304 -2.32 -2.69 9.15
CA LYS A 304 -3.29 -1.66 9.58
C LYS A 304 -4.42 -1.43 8.56
N GLN A 305 -4.11 -1.51 7.25
CA GLN A 305 -5.12 -1.44 6.19
C GLN A 305 -6.04 -2.67 6.25
N ALA A 306 -5.48 -3.84 6.56
CA ALA A 306 -6.26 -5.06 6.77
C ALA A 306 -7.19 -4.99 8.00
N ALA A 307 -6.71 -4.42 9.11
CA ALA A 307 -7.53 -4.19 10.29
C ALA A 307 -8.71 -3.26 9.98
N TRP A 308 -8.47 -2.21 9.20
CA TRP A 308 -9.49 -1.29 8.73
C TRP A 308 -10.53 -1.91 7.81
N ALA A 309 -10.10 -2.65 6.79
CA ALA A 309 -10.99 -3.39 5.90
C ALA A 309 -11.87 -4.37 6.71
N THR A 310 -11.28 -5.07 7.68
CA THR A 310 -12.00 -5.98 8.57
C THR A 310 -13.07 -5.26 9.38
N ALA A 311 -12.75 -4.11 9.97
CA ALA A 311 -13.70 -3.32 10.75
C ALA A 311 -14.87 -2.83 9.89
N LEU A 312 -14.57 -2.33 8.68
CA LEU A 312 -15.56 -1.81 7.74
C LEU A 312 -16.56 -2.88 7.29
N LEU A 313 -16.06 -4.04 6.86
CA LEU A 313 -16.93 -5.12 6.40
C LEU A 313 -17.76 -5.73 7.55
N ARG A 314 -17.20 -5.77 8.76
CA ARG A 314 -17.95 -6.21 9.95
C ARG A 314 -19.00 -5.21 10.44
N ILE A 315 -18.79 -3.89 10.27
CA ILE A 315 -19.78 -2.89 10.71
C ILE A 315 -20.89 -2.70 9.70
N ALA A 316 -20.55 -2.70 8.41
CA ALA A 316 -21.48 -2.39 7.36
C ALA A 316 -22.48 -3.54 7.17
N GLU A 317 -22.10 -4.76 7.59
CA GLU A 317 -22.79 -6.01 7.24
C GLU A 317 -23.03 -6.09 5.72
N ASP A 318 -22.20 -5.38 4.96
CA ASP A 318 -22.29 -5.14 3.54
C ASP A 318 -20.90 -5.34 2.93
N ASP A 319 -20.77 -6.52 2.31
CA ASP A 319 -19.61 -6.96 1.56
C ASP A 319 -19.35 -6.13 0.30
N ALA A 320 -20.29 -5.27 -0.11
CA ALA A 320 -20.16 -4.35 -1.24
C ALA A 320 -19.57 -2.99 -0.85
N SER A 321 -19.28 -2.72 0.41
CA SER A 321 -18.83 -1.39 0.87
C SER A 321 -17.32 -1.12 0.65
N TYR A 322 -16.52 -2.14 0.34
CA TYR A 322 -15.06 -2.04 0.25
C TYR A 322 -14.48 -2.72 -1.00
N ALA A 323 -13.54 -2.04 -1.68
CA ALA A 323 -12.79 -2.60 -2.79
C ALA A 323 -11.28 -2.28 -2.73
N VAL A 324 -10.48 -3.18 -3.28
CA VAL A 324 -9.06 -2.96 -3.59
C VAL A 324 -8.92 -2.67 -5.08
N VAL A 325 -8.25 -1.57 -5.41
CA VAL A 325 -7.97 -1.17 -6.78
C VAL A 325 -6.49 -1.31 -7.08
N ILE A 326 -6.16 -2.10 -8.10
CA ILE A 326 -4.80 -2.29 -8.59
C ILE A 326 -4.59 -1.35 -9.78
N GLY A 327 -3.69 -0.38 -9.63
CA GLY A 327 -3.38 0.60 -10.66
C GLY A 327 -2.51 0.04 -11.78
N ARG A 328 -3.00 0.14 -13.02
CA ARG A 328 -2.23 -0.16 -14.24
C ARG A 328 -1.95 1.14 -14.98
N VAL A 329 -0.68 1.52 -15.07
CA VAL A 329 -0.27 2.73 -15.80
C VAL A 329 0.11 2.35 -17.22
N ARG A 330 -0.60 2.89 -18.20
CA ARG A 330 -0.25 2.79 -19.61
C ARG A 330 0.65 3.97 -19.99
N GLN A 331 1.79 3.65 -20.62
CA GLN A 331 2.66 4.64 -21.26
C GLN A 331 2.03 5.16 -22.56
#